data_AF-A0A8S2I9X9-F1
#
_entry.id   AF-A0A8S2I9X9-F1
#
_cell.length_a   1.000
_cell.length_b   1.000
_cell.length_c   1.000
_cell.angle_alpha   90.00
_cell.angle_beta   90.00
_cell.angle_gamma   90.00
#
_symmetry.space_group_name_H-M   'P 1'
#
loop_
_entity.id
_entity.type
_entity.pdbx_description
1 polymer ?
#
loop_
_entity_poly.entity_id
_entity_poly.type
_entity_poly.pdbx_seq_one_letter_code
_entity_poly.pdbx_strand_id
1 'polypeptide(L)'
;MNETILTSSNINMKRKRSIYYYQWLPILLAIQSLGFLIPRIIWSSFSSRCGINIQHVLSPTYDYRTCRYKVRHITTMLIMLAKAKYYDFNRSNQQPKTSFNHIIKSFNIFCLPFFFLNENIFHGYYLTNLFLIVKLLFLLNSTLQLFLLNTLLTKNALFYGVEVIDNFLRGEYVVGSKIFPLTVYCDFSISKVGHPTLYTVSI
;
A
#
# COMPACT_ATOMS: atom_id res chain seq x y z
N MET A 1 11.44 -35.27 -29.12
CA MET A 1 11.35 -34.15 -30.09
C MET A 1 10.29 -34.52 -31.11
N ASN A 2 9.22 -33.74 -31.20
CA ASN A 2 8.18 -33.95 -32.22
C ASN A 2 8.34 -32.88 -33.30
N GLU A 3 8.41 -33.28 -34.56
CA GLU A 3 8.36 -32.36 -35.70
C GLU A 3 6.90 -31.99 -35.98
N THR A 4 6.59 -30.70 -36.04
CA THR A 4 5.22 -30.23 -36.34
C THR A 4 5.23 -29.21 -37.47
N ILE A 5 4.42 -29.46 -38.51
CA ILE A 5 4.20 -28.52 -39.61
C ILE A 5 3.32 -27.36 -39.11
N LEU A 6 3.77 -26.12 -39.34
CA LEU A 6 3.09 -24.90 -38.94
C LEU A 6 1.82 -24.66 -39.79
N THR A 7 0.65 -25.03 -39.26
CA THR A 7 -0.64 -24.59 -39.80
C THR A 7 -1.09 -23.28 -39.14
N SER A 8 -1.75 -22.39 -39.88
CA SER A 8 -2.18 -21.06 -39.41
C SER A 8 -3.11 -21.11 -38.19
N SER A 9 -3.92 -22.16 -38.06
CA SER A 9 -4.81 -22.43 -36.93
C SER A 9 -4.04 -22.74 -35.63
N ASN A 10 -2.98 -23.56 -35.72
CA ASN A 10 -2.15 -23.93 -34.58
C ASN A 10 -1.38 -22.73 -34.02
N ILE A 11 -0.94 -21.80 -34.87
CA ILE A 11 -0.25 -20.57 -34.46
C ILE A 11 -1.17 -19.69 -33.59
N ASN A 12 -2.44 -19.55 -33.98
CA ASN A 12 -3.41 -18.75 -33.24
C ASN A 12 -3.76 -19.35 -31.87
N MET A 13 -3.87 -20.68 -31.78
CA MET A 13 -4.07 -21.38 -30.50
C MET A 13 -2.86 -21.25 -29.57
N LYS A 14 -1.64 -21.37 -30.12
CA LYS A 14 -0.39 -21.17 -29.37
C LYS A 14 -0.27 -19.74 -28.86
N ARG A 15 -0.52 -18.73 -29.70
CA ARG A 15 -0.47 -17.30 -29.30
C ARG A 15 -1.48 -16.94 -28.21
N LYS A 16 -2.63 -17.62 -28.14
CA LYS A 16 -3.61 -17.42 -27.06
C LYS A 16 -3.18 -18.02 -25.72
N ARG A 17 -2.21 -18.94 -25.71
CA ARG A 17 -1.71 -19.65 -24.51
C ARG A 17 -0.28 -19.25 -24.14
N SER A 18 0.33 -18.30 -24.85
CA SER A 18 1.67 -17.85 -24.54
C SER A 18 1.68 -16.96 -23.30
N ILE A 19 2.75 -17.11 -22.52
CA ILE A 19 2.86 -16.62 -21.15
C ILE A 19 3.80 -15.41 -21.15
N TYR A 20 3.26 -14.20 -21.23
CA TYR A 20 4.05 -12.96 -21.28
C TYR A 20 4.15 -12.22 -19.94
N TYR A 21 3.29 -12.54 -18.97
CA TYR A 21 3.16 -11.75 -17.75
C TYR A 21 4.40 -11.83 -16.83
N TYR A 22 5.19 -12.92 -16.89
CA TYR A 22 6.41 -13.07 -16.09
C TYR A 22 7.48 -12.02 -16.40
N GLN A 23 7.52 -11.49 -17.61
CA GLN A 23 8.49 -10.44 -17.98
C GLN A 23 8.18 -9.13 -17.27
N TRP A 24 6.89 -8.82 -17.08
CA TRP A 24 6.43 -7.57 -16.49
C TRP A 24 6.20 -7.67 -14.98
N LEU A 25 6.04 -8.88 -14.45
CA LEU A 25 5.77 -9.13 -13.04
C LEU A 25 6.82 -8.47 -12.10
N PRO A 26 8.15 -8.60 -12.31
CA PRO A 26 9.13 -7.94 -11.46
C PRO A 26 9.05 -6.41 -11.51
N ILE A 27 8.75 -5.84 -12.68
CA ILE A 27 8.61 -4.39 -12.87
C ILE A 27 7.38 -3.88 -12.11
N LEU A 28 6.26 -4.60 -12.20
CA LEU A 28 5.03 -4.27 -11.49
C LEU A 28 5.20 -4.37 -9.97
N LEU A 29 5.92 -5.40 -9.49
CA LEU A 29 6.26 -5.55 -8.07
C LEU A 29 7.18 -4.43 -7.57
N ALA A 30 8.15 -4.00 -8.39
CA ALA A 30 8.99 -2.85 -8.08
C ALA A 30 8.15 -1.57 -7.94
N ILE A 31 7.22 -1.32 -8.86
CA ILE A 31 6.30 -0.18 -8.79
C ILE A 31 5.41 -0.25 -7.54
N GLN A 32 4.88 -1.43 -7.19
CA GLN A 32 4.11 -1.60 -5.95
C GLN A 32 4.93 -1.26 -4.71
N SER A 33 6.18 -1.71 -4.65
CA SER A 33 7.08 -1.39 -3.53
C SER A 33 7.35 0.11 -3.39
N LEU A 34 7.50 0.82 -4.52
CA LEU A 34 7.61 2.28 -4.54
C LEU A 34 6.32 2.95 -4.08
N GLY A 35 5.15 2.37 -4.41
CA GLY A 35 3.85 2.81 -3.93
C GLY A 35 3.73 2.81 -2.40
N PHE A 36 4.36 1.85 -1.71
CA PHE A 36 4.39 1.83 -0.23
C PHE A 36 5.19 2.99 0.39
N LEU A 37 6.03 3.68 -0.39
CA LEU A 37 6.79 4.82 0.09
C LEU A 37 5.95 6.11 0.17
N ILE A 38 4.87 6.20 -0.61
CA ILE A 38 4.05 7.41 -0.72
C ILE A 38 3.51 7.89 0.63
N PRO A 39 2.89 7.04 1.49
CA PRO A 39 2.38 7.49 2.78
C PRO A 39 3.50 7.94 3.75
N ARG A 40 4.70 7.34 3.63
CA ARG A 40 5.88 7.74 4.41
C ARG A 40 6.40 9.11 3.99
N ILE A 41 6.44 9.39 2.68
CA ILE A 41 6.82 10.70 2.15
C ILE A 41 5.82 11.75 2.62
N ILE A 42 4.52 11.46 2.56
CA ILE A 42 3.46 12.37 3.03
C ILE A 42 3.66 12.68 4.53
N TRP A 43 3.84 11.65 5.37
CA TRP A 43 4.13 11.87 6.79
C TRP A 43 5.36 12.76 6.99
N SER A 44 6.47 12.47 6.32
CA SER A 44 7.72 13.24 6.46
C SER A 44 7.56 14.70 6.01
N SER A 45 6.91 14.91 4.86
CA SER A 45 6.72 16.25 4.27
C SER A 45 5.82 17.13 5.12
N PHE A 46 4.73 16.58 5.65
CA PHE A 46 3.79 17.36 6.44
C PHE A 46 4.19 17.48 7.91
N SER A 47 4.77 16.44 8.53
CA SER A 47 5.26 16.53 9.91
C SER A 47 6.42 17.53 10.07
N SER A 48 7.25 17.71 9.03
CA SER A 48 8.30 18.74 9.00
C SER A 48 7.73 20.17 9.07
N ARG A 49 6.54 20.40 8.51
CA ARG A 49 5.85 21.71 8.53
C ARG A 49 5.23 22.05 9.89
N CYS A 50 5.13 21.10 10.82
CA CYS A 50 4.55 21.31 12.14
C CYS A 50 5.42 22.20 13.07
N GLY A 51 6.63 22.59 12.66
CA GLY A 51 7.56 23.38 13.48
C GLY A 51 8.13 22.65 14.71
N ILE A 52 7.63 21.45 15.00
CA ILE A 52 8.10 20.56 16.07
C ILE A 52 8.82 19.40 15.40
N ASN A 53 10.14 19.32 15.59
CA ASN A 53 10.94 18.22 15.06
C ASN A 53 10.70 16.94 15.89
N ILE A 54 9.65 16.20 15.54
CA ILE A 54 9.25 14.94 16.18
C ILE A 54 10.39 13.91 16.14
N GLN A 55 11.23 13.93 15.11
CA GLN A 55 12.38 13.03 15.01
C GLN A 55 13.43 13.33 16.09
N HIS A 56 13.69 14.61 16.40
CA HIS A 56 14.58 14.99 17.49
C HIS A 56 14.01 14.58 18.87
N VAL A 57 12.68 14.68 19.03
CA VAL A 57 11.96 14.28 20.25
C VAL A 57 12.01 12.77 20.47
N LEU A 58 11.82 11.98 19.41
CA LEU A 58 11.76 10.52 19.47
C LEU A 58 13.11 9.84 19.27
N SER A 59 14.16 10.59 18.90
CA SER A 59 15.50 10.03 18.70
C SER A 59 16.04 9.43 20.01
N PRO A 60 16.27 8.10 20.08
CA PRO A 60 16.91 7.52 21.25
C PRO A 60 18.38 7.95 21.25
N THR A 61 18.76 8.83 22.19
CA THR A 61 20.18 9.09 22.47
C THR A 61 20.68 8.05 23.46
N TYR A 62 21.74 7.33 23.10
CA TYR A 62 22.42 6.33 23.95
C TYR A 62 23.08 6.92 25.21
N ASP A 63 23.06 8.24 25.33
CA ASP A 63 23.72 8.97 26.39
C ASP A 63 22.71 9.46 27.45
N TYR A 64 22.80 8.89 28.67
CA TYR A 64 21.83 9.08 29.74
C TYR A 64 21.72 10.53 30.23
N ARG A 65 22.83 11.30 30.18
CA ARG A 65 22.84 12.72 30.58
C ARG A 65 22.07 13.58 29.58
N THR A 66 22.32 13.36 28.29
CA THR A 66 21.68 14.09 27.18
C THR A 66 20.18 13.78 27.11
N CYS A 67 19.78 12.53 27.35
CA CYS A 67 18.37 12.14 27.50
C CYS A 67 17.66 12.95 28.59
N ARG A 68 18.27 13.18 29.76
CA ARG A 68 17.64 13.91 30.87
C ARG A 68 17.35 15.37 30.54
N TYR A 69 18.25 16.04 29.81
CA TYR A 69 18.04 17.42 29.36
C TYR A 69 17.01 17.49 28.22
N LYS A 70 17.09 16.58 27.24
CA LYS A 70 16.10 16.47 26.15
C LYS A 70 14.70 16.22 26.70
N VAL A 71 14.53 15.23 27.57
CA VAL A 71 13.23 14.90 28.18
C VAL A 71 12.70 16.09 28.97
N ARG A 72 13.52 16.76 29.79
CA ARG A 72 13.09 17.99 30.50
C ARG A 72 12.62 19.07 29.53
N HIS A 73 13.40 19.40 28.51
CA HIS A 73 13.03 20.40 27.51
C HIS A 73 11.77 20.03 26.71
N ILE A 74 11.59 18.75 26.39
CA ILE A 74 10.38 18.23 25.72
C ILE A 74 9.18 18.33 26.66
N THR A 75 9.31 17.90 27.92
CA THR A 75 8.22 17.96 28.90
C THR A 75 7.81 19.40 29.19
N THR A 76 8.75 20.34 29.31
CA THR A 76 8.43 21.76 29.50
C THR A 76 7.75 22.35 28.26
N MET A 77 8.22 22.04 27.05
CA MET A 77 7.59 22.47 25.80
C MET A 77 6.16 21.90 25.67
N LEU A 78 5.96 20.62 25.98
CA LEU A 78 4.64 19.98 25.96
C LEU A 78 3.70 20.58 27.01
N ILE A 79 4.18 20.88 28.22
CA ILE A 79 3.40 21.56 29.27
C ILE A 79 2.99 22.96 28.80
N MET A 80 3.90 23.72 28.18
CA MET A 80 3.61 25.06 27.66
C MET A 80 2.58 25.01 26.53
N LEU A 81 2.68 24.04 25.62
CA LEU A 81 1.69 23.80 24.56
C LEU A 81 0.32 23.37 25.10
N ALA A 82 0.30 22.47 26.09
CA ALA A 82 -0.92 22.04 26.75
C ALA A 82 -1.61 23.21 27.46
N LYS A 83 -0.82 24.07 28.12
CA LYS A 83 -1.31 25.28 28.78
C LYS A 83 -1.85 26.29 27.77
N ALA A 84 -1.17 26.53 26.66
CA ALA A 84 -1.67 27.37 25.56
C ALA A 84 -3.00 26.85 25.00
N LYS A 85 -3.12 25.52 24.77
CA LYS A 85 -4.36 24.88 24.30
C LYS A 85 -5.51 25.01 25.31
N TYR A 86 -5.22 24.92 26.60
CA TYR A 86 -6.21 25.12 27.66
C TYR A 86 -6.78 26.55 27.64
N TYR A 87 -5.92 27.56 27.45
CA TYR A 87 -6.37 28.95 27.31
C TYR A 87 -7.25 29.16 26.07
N ASP A 88 -6.90 28.58 24.93
CA ASP A 88 -7.71 28.66 23.69
C ASP A 88 -9.09 28.01 23.84
N PHE A 89 -9.16 26.85 24.51
CA PHE A 89 -10.43 26.17 24.77
C PHE A 89 -11.37 27.02 25.64
N ASN A 90 -10.83 27.65 26.70
CA ASN A 90 -11.63 28.48 27.59
C ASN A 90 -12.14 29.75 26.89
N ARG A 91 -11.35 30.33 25.97
CA ARG A 91 -11.75 31.45 25.12
C ARG A 91 -12.86 31.07 24.13
N SER A 92 -12.84 29.86 23.58
CA SER A 92 -13.87 29.39 22.63
C SER A 92 -15.23 29.15 23.29
N ASN A 93 -15.27 28.73 24.57
CA ASN A 93 -16.52 28.49 25.30
C ASN A 93 -17.31 29.77 25.64
N GLN A 94 -16.69 30.96 25.55
CA GLN A 94 -17.35 32.25 25.79
C GLN A 94 -18.12 32.81 24.58
N GLN A 95 -18.06 32.19 23.39
CA GLN A 95 -18.81 32.67 22.23
C GLN A 95 -20.25 32.11 22.20
N PRO A 96 -21.28 32.93 21.87
CA PRO A 96 -22.67 32.50 21.84
C PRO A 96 -22.90 31.46 20.72
N LYS A 97 -23.44 30.31 21.10
CA LYS A 97 -23.70 29.18 20.19
C LYS A 97 -24.94 29.48 19.35
N THR A 98 -24.76 29.76 18.06
CA THR A 98 -25.86 29.75 17.09
C THR A 98 -26.23 28.31 16.70
N SER A 99 -27.52 28.09 16.47
CA SER A 99 -28.26 26.81 16.52
C SER A 99 -27.88 25.72 15.48
N PHE A 100 -26.87 25.93 14.63
CA PHE A 100 -26.61 25.07 13.45
C PHE A 100 -25.73 23.83 13.70
N ASN A 101 -25.37 23.52 14.96
CA ASN A 101 -24.29 22.55 15.28
C ASN A 101 -24.74 21.16 15.80
N HIS A 102 -26.03 20.83 15.79
CA HIS A 102 -26.48 19.53 16.33
C HIS A 102 -26.27 18.34 15.39
N ILE A 103 -26.41 18.53 14.08
CA ILE A 103 -26.29 17.44 13.09
C ILE A 103 -24.81 17.02 12.91
N ILE A 104 -23.88 17.97 12.98
CA ILE A 104 -22.43 17.71 12.83
C ILE A 104 -21.85 17.01 14.08
N LYS A 105 -22.49 17.18 15.25
CA LYS A 105 -22.01 16.59 16.51
C LYS A 105 -22.22 15.07 16.60
N SER A 106 -23.26 14.54 15.96
CA SER A 106 -23.60 13.10 16.03
C SER A 106 -22.67 12.25 15.15
N PHE A 107 -22.25 12.78 14.00
CA PHE A 107 -21.34 12.07 13.09
C PHE A 107 -19.89 11.96 13.60
N ASN A 108 -19.53 12.71 14.64
CA ASN A 108 -18.19 12.73 15.24
C ASN A 108 -18.01 11.73 16.40
N ILE A 109 -19.04 10.91 16.70
CA ILE A 109 -19.01 9.83 17.69
C ILE A 109 -18.56 8.50 17.07
N PHE A 110 -18.66 8.35 15.75
CA PHE A 110 -18.11 7.20 15.06
C PHE A 110 -16.70 7.54 14.58
N CYS A 111 -15.71 6.72 14.95
CA CYS A 111 -14.27 6.87 14.73
C CYS A 111 -13.81 6.89 13.25
N LEU A 112 -14.56 7.50 12.34
CA LEU A 112 -14.16 7.75 10.96
C LEU A 112 -13.93 9.25 10.76
N PRO A 113 -12.66 9.70 10.73
CA PRO A 113 -12.33 11.07 10.35
C PRO A 113 -12.39 11.15 8.82
N PHE A 114 -13.57 10.96 8.24
CA PHE A 114 -13.75 11.13 6.81
C PHE A 114 -14.54 12.41 6.56
N PHE A 115 -13.76 13.43 6.18
CA PHE A 115 -14.20 14.53 5.33
C PHE A 115 -15.04 15.63 6.00
N PHE A 116 -14.37 16.59 6.64
CA PHE A 116 -14.72 17.99 6.45
C PHE A 116 -13.47 18.85 6.39
N LEU A 117 -13.09 19.18 5.15
CA LEU A 117 -12.38 20.40 4.78
C LEU A 117 -13.20 21.59 5.25
N ASN A 118 -13.11 21.93 6.53
CA ASN A 118 -13.47 23.26 6.98
C ASN A 118 -12.21 23.91 7.53
N GLU A 119 -11.76 24.91 6.77
CA GLU A 119 -10.78 25.88 7.24
C GLU A 119 -11.22 26.40 8.60
N ASN A 120 -10.24 26.52 9.51
CA ASN A 120 -10.38 26.99 10.88
C ASN A 120 -11.09 26.01 11.81
N ILE A 121 -10.31 25.18 12.51
CA ILE A 121 -10.45 24.94 13.95
C ILE A 121 -9.33 24.00 14.46
N PHE A 122 -8.43 24.58 15.27
CA PHE A 122 -7.37 23.96 16.10
C PHE A 122 -6.06 23.47 15.44
N HIS A 123 -5.07 24.36 15.48
CA HIS A 123 -3.62 24.06 15.45
C HIS A 123 -3.23 22.89 16.39
N GLY A 124 -3.99 22.65 17.48
CA GLY A 124 -3.70 21.62 18.48
C GLY A 124 -4.19 20.19 18.18
N TYR A 125 -4.93 19.93 17.09
CA TYR A 125 -5.32 18.58 16.65
C TYR A 125 -4.75 18.19 15.29
N TYR A 126 -4.04 19.13 14.64
CA TYR A 126 -3.45 18.96 13.32
C TYR A 126 -2.55 17.71 13.24
N LEU A 127 -1.63 17.55 14.19
CA LEU A 127 -0.70 16.41 14.20
C LEU A 127 -1.41 15.06 14.38
N THR A 128 -2.42 15.01 15.25
CA THR A 128 -3.21 13.80 15.51
C THR A 128 -4.06 13.41 14.31
N ASN A 129 -4.73 14.38 13.69
CA ASN A 129 -5.52 14.14 12.48
C ASN A 129 -4.62 13.70 11.31
N LEU A 130 -3.47 14.36 11.15
CA LEU A 130 -2.48 14.01 10.14
C LEU A 130 -1.96 12.58 10.30
N PHE A 131 -1.67 12.17 11.54
CA PHE A 131 -1.28 10.79 11.85
C PHE A 131 -2.37 9.79 11.45
N LEU A 132 -3.63 10.05 11.81
CA LEU A 132 -4.76 9.19 11.44
C LEU A 132 -4.95 9.09 9.93
N ILE A 133 -4.89 10.22 9.21
CA ILE A 133 -4.98 10.26 7.74
C ILE A 133 -3.87 9.43 7.11
N VAL A 134 -2.62 9.58 7.56
CA VAL A 134 -1.50 8.78 7.07
C VAL A 134 -1.73 7.29 7.32
N LYS A 135 -2.25 6.92 8.51
CA LYS A 135 -2.56 5.51 8.81
C LYS A 135 -3.68 4.95 7.93
N LEU A 136 -4.73 5.72 7.67
CA LEU A 136 -5.78 5.33 6.72
C LEU A 136 -5.21 5.17 5.31
N LEU A 137 -4.32 6.07 4.89
CA LEU A 137 -3.66 5.98 3.59
C LEU A 137 -2.77 4.74 3.48
N PHE A 138 -2.08 4.33 4.56
CA PHE A 138 -1.35 3.07 4.62
C PHE A 138 -2.27 1.86 4.46
N LEU A 139 -3.41 1.84 5.15
CA LEU A 139 -4.39 0.75 5.04
C LEU A 139 -4.97 0.67 3.63
N LEU A 140 -5.41 1.80 3.07
CA LEU A 140 -5.97 1.88 1.73
C LEU A 140 -4.94 1.49 0.67
N ASN A 141 -3.69 1.96 0.78
CA ASN A 141 -2.63 1.58 -0.13
C ASN A 141 -2.33 0.07 -0.05
N SER A 142 -2.32 -0.52 1.15
CA SER A 142 -2.11 -1.96 1.31
C SER A 142 -3.24 -2.78 0.67
N THR A 143 -4.50 -2.35 0.84
CA THR A 143 -5.67 -2.98 0.20
C THR A 143 -5.62 -2.85 -1.33
N LEU A 144 -5.27 -1.67 -1.86
CA LEU A 144 -5.13 -1.46 -3.31
C LEU A 144 -4.02 -2.32 -3.91
N GLN A 145 -2.88 -2.43 -3.23
CA GLN A 145 -1.78 -3.26 -3.71
C GLN A 145 -2.14 -4.75 -3.67
N LEU A 146 -2.85 -5.19 -2.64
CA LEU A 146 -3.38 -6.55 -2.60
C LEU A 146 -4.38 -6.80 -3.74
N PHE A 147 -5.28 -5.85 -4.00
CA PHE A 147 -6.25 -5.93 -5.09
C PHE A 147 -5.57 -5.95 -6.48
N LEU A 148 -4.54 -5.13 -6.67
CA LEU A 148 -3.76 -5.08 -7.91
C LEU A 148 -3.03 -6.41 -8.13
N LEU A 149 -2.38 -6.95 -7.09
CA LEU A 149 -1.73 -8.26 -7.15
C LEU A 149 -2.74 -9.35 -7.51
N ASN A 150 -3.92 -9.31 -6.89
CA ASN A 150 -4.97 -10.27 -7.16
C ASN A 150 -5.46 -10.21 -8.61
N THR A 151 -5.66 -9.01 -9.15
CA THR A 151 -6.04 -8.79 -10.56
C THR A 151 -4.97 -9.27 -11.54
N LEU A 152 -3.68 -9.12 -11.19
CA LEU A 152 -2.56 -9.60 -12.02
C LEU A 152 -2.47 -11.13 -12.06
N LEU A 153 -2.69 -11.80 -10.91
CA LEU A 153 -2.58 -13.26 -10.83
C LEU A 153 -3.84 -13.97 -11.32
N THR A 154 -5.03 -13.39 -11.12
CA THR A 154 -6.31 -14.06 -11.42
C THR A 154 -7.38 -13.04 -11.81
N LYS A 155 -8.16 -13.31 -12.86
CA LYS A 155 -9.21 -12.37 -13.29
C LYS A 155 -10.39 -12.27 -12.30
N ASN A 156 -10.66 -13.27 -11.45
CA ASN A 156 -12.00 -13.45 -10.85
C ASN A 156 -12.10 -13.86 -9.35
N ALA A 157 -11.04 -13.92 -8.55
CA ALA A 157 -11.16 -14.38 -7.16
C ALA A 157 -10.55 -13.39 -6.17
N LEU A 158 -11.37 -12.61 -5.44
CA LEU A 158 -10.89 -11.70 -4.38
C LEU A 158 -10.08 -12.39 -3.26
N PHE A 159 -10.16 -13.73 -3.19
CA PHE A 159 -9.57 -14.55 -2.13
C PHE A 159 -8.63 -15.63 -2.64
N TYR A 160 -7.99 -15.46 -3.80
CA TYR A 160 -7.07 -16.47 -4.36
C TYR A 160 -5.99 -16.91 -3.35
N GLY A 161 -5.43 -15.98 -2.58
CA GLY A 161 -4.44 -16.31 -1.54
C GLY A 161 -4.99 -17.22 -0.44
N VAL A 162 -6.25 -17.04 -0.03
CA VAL A 162 -6.90 -17.89 0.98
C VAL A 162 -7.19 -19.26 0.41
N GLU A 163 -7.63 -19.33 -0.85
CA GLU A 163 -7.87 -20.58 -1.57
C GLU A 163 -6.59 -21.41 -1.69
N VAL A 164 -5.46 -20.78 -2.01
CA VAL A 164 -4.15 -21.47 -2.07
C VAL A 164 -3.75 -22.03 -0.70
N ILE A 165 -3.97 -21.28 0.39
CA ILE A 165 -3.64 -21.73 1.75
C ILE A 165 -4.55 -22.88 2.17
N ASP A 166 -5.85 -22.81 1.88
CA ASP A 166 -6.80 -23.89 2.20
C ASP A 166 -6.45 -25.17 1.44
N ASN A 167 -6.14 -25.06 0.15
CA ASN A 167 -5.70 -26.20 -0.68
C ASN A 167 -4.37 -26.80 -0.16
N PHE A 168 -3.44 -25.94 0.28
CA PHE A 168 -2.19 -26.40 0.90
C PHE A 168 -2.42 -27.15 2.20
N LEU A 169 -3.30 -26.65 3.08
CA LEU A 169 -3.63 -27.29 4.35
C LEU A 169 -4.38 -28.62 4.17
N ARG A 170 -5.20 -28.73 3.12
CA ARG A 170 -5.92 -29.96 2.75
C ARG A 170 -5.03 -31.03 2.13
N GLY A 171 -3.76 -30.71 1.82
CA GLY A 171 -2.84 -31.62 1.14
C GLY A 171 -3.16 -31.83 -0.34
N GLU A 172 -4.15 -31.12 -0.89
CA GLU A 172 -4.46 -31.08 -2.31
C GLU A 172 -3.53 -30.06 -2.96
N TYR A 173 -2.33 -30.50 -3.31
CA TYR A 173 -1.41 -29.67 -4.07
C TYR A 173 -2.05 -29.42 -5.46
N VAL A 174 -2.35 -28.16 -5.78
CA VAL A 174 -2.78 -27.78 -7.14
C VAL A 174 -1.52 -27.67 -8.01
N VAL A 175 -0.90 -28.82 -8.30
CA VAL A 175 0.26 -28.96 -9.18
C VAL A 175 -0.24 -28.80 -10.61
N GLY A 176 -0.15 -27.56 -11.12
CA GLY A 176 -0.51 -27.20 -12.49
C GLY A 176 -1.80 -26.39 -12.62
N SER A 177 -1.88 -25.23 -11.96
CA SER A 177 -2.95 -24.27 -12.27
C SER A 177 -2.74 -23.68 -13.67
N LYS A 178 -3.83 -23.25 -14.33
CA LYS A 178 -3.75 -22.51 -15.62
C LYS A 178 -2.83 -21.29 -15.55
N ILE A 179 -2.63 -20.75 -14.36
CA ILE A 179 -1.79 -19.57 -14.11
C ILE A 179 -0.34 -20.01 -13.95
N PHE A 180 -0.05 -21.02 -13.13
CA PHE A 180 1.31 -21.49 -12.85
C PHE A 180 1.52 -22.92 -13.41
N PRO A 181 1.83 -23.07 -14.71
CA PRO A 181 2.17 -24.37 -15.28
C PRO A 181 3.56 -24.82 -14.82
N LEU A 182 3.70 -26.12 -14.55
CA LEU A 182 4.97 -26.72 -14.12
C LEU A 182 5.91 -27.02 -15.28
N THR A 183 5.33 -27.23 -16.45
CA THR A 183 6.06 -27.51 -17.69
C THR A 183 5.62 -26.49 -18.72
N VAL A 184 6.58 -25.85 -19.36
CA VAL A 184 6.33 -24.88 -20.43
C VAL A 184 6.95 -25.40 -21.72
N TYR A 185 6.28 -25.12 -22.84
CA TYR A 185 6.78 -25.50 -24.16
C TYR A 185 7.43 -24.28 -24.80
N CYS A 186 8.68 -24.44 -25.24
CA CYS A 186 9.43 -23.44 -25.99
C CYS A 186 9.61 -23.92 -27.43
N ASP A 187 9.27 -23.05 -28.38
CA ASP A 187 9.46 -23.30 -29.82
C ASP A 187 10.75 -22.63 -30.28
N PHE A 188 11.68 -23.40 -30.87
CA PHE A 188 12.92 -22.91 -31.47
C PHE A 188 12.89 -23.13 -32.99
N SER A 189 13.14 -22.07 -33.77
CA SER A 189 13.33 -22.19 -35.21
C SER A 189 14.81 -22.37 -35.54
N ILE A 190 15.17 -23.52 -36.12
CA ILE A 190 16.53 -23.78 -36.60
C ILE A 190 16.52 -23.64 -38.12
N SER A 191 17.28 -22.66 -38.62
CA SER A 191 17.46 -22.43 -40.05
C SER A 191 18.56 -23.34 -40.60
N LYS A 192 18.17 -24.39 -41.32
CA LYS A 192 19.07 -25.11 -42.23
C LYS A 192 19.01 -24.43 -43.59
N VAL A 193 20.09 -24.50 -44.38
CA VAL A 193 20.13 -23.91 -45.73
C VAL A 193 18.92 -24.42 -46.54
N GLY A 194 18.01 -23.51 -46.90
CA GLY A 194 16.82 -23.78 -47.70
C GLY A 194 15.48 -23.92 -46.95
N HIS A 195 15.44 -24.22 -45.65
CA HIS A 195 14.15 -24.29 -44.91
C HIS A 195 14.29 -24.09 -43.38
N PRO A 196 13.56 -23.14 -42.77
CA PRO A 196 13.47 -23.04 -41.32
C PRO A 196 12.56 -24.14 -40.75
N THR A 197 13.09 -24.95 -39.83
CA THR A 197 12.33 -26.01 -39.14
C THR A 197 12.05 -25.61 -37.70
N LEU A 198 10.82 -25.82 -37.23
CA LEU A 198 10.39 -25.46 -35.88
C LEU A 198 10.38 -26.69 -34.97
N TYR A 199 11.12 -26.62 -33.87
CA TYR A 199 11.20 -27.66 -32.86
C TYR A 199 10.56 -27.18 -31.56
N THR A 200 9.70 -27.99 -30.95
CA THR A 200 9.11 -27.73 -29.63
C THR A 200 9.80 -28.57 -28.57
N VAL A 201 10.26 -27.93 -27.50
CA VAL A 201 10.90 -28.59 -26.34
C VAL A 201 10.12 -28.23 -25.08
N SER A 202 9.86 -29.21 -24.21
CA SER A 202 9.34 -28.98 -22.87
C SER A 202 10.48 -28.69 -21.91
N ILE A 203 10.35 -27.61 -21.14
CA ILE A 203 11.21 -27.22 -20.02
C ILE A 203 10.42 -27.33 -18.73
#